data_AF-A0A9E5XVL4-F1
#
_entry.id   AF-A0A9E5XVL4-F1
#
_cell.length_a   1.000
_cell.length_b   1.000
_cell.length_c   1.000
_cell.angle_alpha   90.00
_cell.angle_beta   90.00
_cell.angle_gamma   90.00
#
_symmetry.space_group_name_H-M   'P 1'
#
loop_
_entity.id
_entity.type
_entity.pdbx_description
1 polymer ?
#
loop_
_entity_poly.entity_id
_entity_poly.type
_entity_poly.pdbx_seq_one_letter_code
_entity_poly.pdbx_strand_id
1 'polypeptide(L)' 'MKKHIKILSVLSVVIGMLYLPACIDYDFAEPEKATYNPDIEANTTIEELKDLYTGELTLIEDDVVIKGTVIAN' A
#
# COMPACT_ATOMS: atom_id res chain seq x y z
N MET A 1 50.24 14.64 27.12
CA MET A 1 49.65 13.43 26.48
C MET A 1 48.29 13.03 27.07
N LYS A 2 48.15 12.85 28.39
CA LYS A 2 46.88 12.39 29.02
C LYS A 2 45.66 13.31 28.79
N LYS A 3 45.84 14.64 28.67
CA LYS A 3 44.75 15.61 28.43
C LYS A 3 44.19 15.56 27.00
N HIS A 4 45.06 15.44 26.00
CA HIS A 4 44.65 15.34 24.58
C HIS A 4 43.99 13.99 24.28
N ILE A 5 44.41 12.91 24.93
CA ILE A 5 43.75 11.59 24.85
C ILE A 5 42.32 11.66 25.42
N LYS A 6 42.12 12.38 26.55
CA LYS A 6 40.77 12.59 27.11
C LYS A 6 39.88 13.43 26.19
N ILE A 7 40.43 14.50 25.60
CA ILE A 7 39.68 15.36 24.66
C ILE A 7 39.32 14.59 23.39
N LEU A 8 40.25 13.82 22.83
CA LEU A 8 40.02 13.01 21.63
C LEU A 8 38.98 11.90 21.89
N SER A 9 39.01 11.29 23.08
CA SER A 9 38.02 10.31 23.51
C SER A 9 36.61 10.91 23.63
N VAL A 10 36.47 12.10 24.21
CA VAL A 10 35.17 12.78 24.32
C VAL A 10 34.64 13.18 22.95
N LEU A 11 35.51 13.71 22.07
CA LEU A 11 35.13 14.10 20.72
C LEU A 11 34.65 12.90 19.89
N SER A 12 35.27 11.73 20.06
CA SER A 12 34.85 10.48 19.40
C SER A 12 33.46 10.03 19.83
N VAL A 13 33.06 10.26 21.08
CA VAL A 13 31.73 9.89 21.59
C VAL A 13 30.64 10.81 21.03
N VAL A 14 30.91 12.12 20.98
CA VAL A 14 29.96 13.11 20.45
C VAL A 14 29.73 12.90 18.94
N ILE A 15 30.80 12.65 18.20
CA ILE A 15 30.75 12.31 16.77
C ILE A 15 29.93 11.02 16.58
N GLY A 16 30.16 9.98 17.39
CA GLY A 16 29.39 8.72 17.31
C GLY A 16 27.88 8.89 17.49
N MET A 17 27.44 9.82 18.35
CA MET A 17 26.00 10.11 18.55
C MET A 17 25.35 10.82 17.34
N LEU A 18 26.12 11.55 16.54
CA LEU A 18 25.60 12.28 15.37
C LEU A 18 25.45 11.41 14.11
N TYR A 19 26.05 10.22 14.09
CA TYR A 19 26.01 9.29 12.93
C TYR A 19 25.06 8.10 13.12
N LEU A 20 24.34 8.00 14.24
CA LEU A 20 23.25 7.04 14.33
C LEU A 20 22.06 7.63 13.57
N PRO A 21 21.67 7.07 12.41
CA PRO A 21 20.43 7.49 11.78
C PRO A 21 19.32 7.26 12.80
N ALA A 22 18.51 8.29 13.08
CA ALA A 22 17.27 8.09 13.80
C ALA A 22 16.47 7.09 12.99
N CYS A 23 16.47 5.83 13.44
CA CYS A 23 15.71 4.76 12.83
C CYS A 23 14.26 5.04 13.19
N ILE A 24 13.63 5.91 12.39
CA ILE A 24 12.19 6.09 12.41
C ILE A 24 11.66 4.87 11.70
N ASP A 25 11.21 3.90 12.48
CA ASP A 25 10.36 2.85 11.97
C ASP A 25 9.03 3.51 11.60
N TYR A 26 8.74 3.57 10.31
CA TYR A 26 7.44 4.05 9.87
C TYR A 26 6.47 2.89 10.08
N ASP A 27 5.97 2.76 11.31
CA ASP A 27 4.83 1.91 11.62
C ASP A 27 3.57 2.53 11.00
N PHE A 28 3.44 2.40 9.68
CA PHE A 28 2.18 2.68 9.02
C PHE A 28 1.17 1.65 9.55
N ALA A 29 0.22 2.10 10.36
CA ALA A 29 -0.89 1.26 10.75
C ALA A 29 -1.54 0.72 9.49
N GLU A 30 -1.63 -0.61 9.37
CA GLU A 30 -2.43 -1.24 8.32
C GLU A 30 -3.84 -0.65 8.45
N PRO A 31 -4.40 -0.07 7.38
CA PRO A 31 -5.73 0.50 7.46
C PRO A 31 -6.68 -0.59 7.94
N GLU A 32 -7.66 -0.21 8.78
CA GLU A 32 -8.70 -1.14 9.17
C GLU A 32 -9.26 -1.80 7.91
N LYS A 33 -9.20 -3.13 7.84
CA LYS A 33 -9.72 -3.87 6.70
C LYS A 33 -11.19 -3.48 6.57
N ALA A 34 -11.53 -2.84 5.45
CA ALA A 34 -12.90 -2.42 5.17
C ALA A 34 -13.81 -3.64 5.35
N THR A 35 -14.57 -3.65 6.45
CA THR A 35 -15.49 -4.74 6.82
C THR A 35 -16.83 -4.59 6.10
N TYR A 36 -16.90 -3.68 5.13
CA TYR A 36 -18.06 -3.47 4.31
C TYR A 36 -18.09 -4.52 3.20
N ASN A 37 -18.80 -5.62 3.46
CA ASN A 37 -19.29 -6.50 2.42
C ASN A 37 -20.80 -6.24 2.28
N PRO A 38 -21.27 -5.64 1.18
CA PRO A 38 -22.69 -5.36 1.01
C PRO A 38 -23.56 -6.62 0.78
N ASP A 39 -22.98 -7.83 0.88
CA ASP A 39 -23.65 -9.11 0.61
C ASP A 39 -24.33 -9.14 -0.77
N ILE A 40 -23.65 -8.53 -1.74
CA ILE A 40 -24.09 -8.48 -3.14
C ILE A 40 -23.43 -9.63 -3.88
N GLU A 41 -24.25 -10.53 -4.41
CA GLU A 41 -23.80 -11.63 -5.27
C GLU A 41 -23.55 -11.14 -6.69
N ALA A 42 -22.39 -11.49 -7.24
CA ALA A 42 -22.07 -11.22 -8.64
C ALA A 42 -22.89 -12.15 -9.54
N ASN A 43 -23.47 -11.61 -10.61
CA ASN A 43 -24.27 -12.38 -11.56
C ASN A 43 -23.56 -12.64 -12.90
N THR A 44 -22.41 -12.01 -13.12
CA THR A 44 -21.60 -12.19 -14.33
C THR A 44 -20.13 -11.80 -14.09
N THR A 45 -19.26 -12.22 -15.01
CA THR A 45 -17.85 -11.84 -15.07
C THR A 45 -17.58 -10.77 -16.14
N ILE A 46 -16.42 -10.11 -16.04
CA ILE A 46 -15.96 -9.16 -17.08
C ILE A 46 -15.76 -9.87 -18.43
N GLU A 47 -15.37 -11.15 -18.44
CA GLU A 47 -15.18 -11.93 -19.67
C GLU A 47 -16.51 -12.18 -20.37
N GLU A 48 -17.50 -12.69 -19.64
CA GLU A 48 -18.86 -12.94 -20.16
C GLU A 48 -19.49 -11.66 -20.72
N LEU A 49 -19.31 -10.52 -20.05
CA LEU A 49 -19.80 -9.23 -20.54
C LEU A 49 -19.11 -8.76 -21.82
N LYS A 50 -17.82 -9.08 -21.98
CA LYS A 50 -17.08 -8.77 -23.22
C LYS A 50 -17.54 -9.65 -24.37
N ASP A 51 -17.84 -10.91 -24.09
CA ASP A 51 -18.31 -11.87 -25.10
C ASP A 51 -19.66 -11.47 -25.71
N LEU A 52 -20.48 -10.67 -25.00
CA LEU A 52 -21.71 -10.10 -25.55
C LEU A 52 -21.46 -9.13 -26.71
N TYR A 53 -20.26 -8.57 -26.83
CA TYR A 53 -19.92 -7.66 -27.91
C TYR A 53 -19.41 -8.43 -29.14
N THR A 54 -20.27 -8.57 -30.15
CA THR A 54 -19.94 -9.27 -31.40
C THR A 54 -19.55 -8.33 -32.55
N GLY A 55 -19.16 -7.09 -32.24
CA GLY A 55 -18.78 -6.07 -33.22
C GLY A 55 -19.81 -4.95 -33.45
N GLU A 56 -20.96 -5.01 -32.81
CA GLU A 56 -22.00 -3.97 -32.80
C GLU A 56 -22.38 -3.58 -31.38
N LEU A 57 -22.99 -2.41 -31.19
CA LEU A 57 -23.42 -1.97 -29.85
C LEU A 57 -24.52 -2.88 -29.30
N THR A 58 -24.22 -3.58 -28.22
CA THR A 58 -25.16 -4.47 -27.53
C THR A 58 -25.83 -3.71 -26.38
N LEU A 59 -27.17 -3.66 -26.38
CA LEU A 59 -27.95 -3.13 -25.26
C LEU A 59 -27.97 -4.16 -24.12
N ILE A 60 -27.70 -3.71 -22.91
CA ILE A 60 -27.84 -4.51 -21.69
C ILE A 60 -29.19 -4.16 -21.06
N GLU A 61 -30.10 -5.13 -21.02
CA GLU A 61 -31.48 -4.93 -20.53
C GLU A 61 -31.64 -5.31 -19.05
N ASP A 62 -30.79 -6.20 -18.54
CA ASP A 62 -30.81 -6.69 -17.17
C ASP A 62 -29.73 -6.03 -16.29
N ASP A 63 -29.93 -6.06 -14.96
CA ASP A 63 -28.96 -5.55 -14.00
C ASP A 63 -27.64 -6.35 -14.05
N VAL A 64 -26.52 -5.65 -14.10
CA VAL A 64 -25.17 -6.25 -14.14
C VAL A 64 -24.42 -5.99 -12.84
N VAL A 65 -23.98 -7.06 -12.19
CA VAL A 65 -23.28 -7.02 -10.91
C VAL A 65 -21.95 -7.76 -11.02
N ILE A 66 -20.86 -7.01 -10.89
CA ILE A 66 -19.49 -7.51 -11.01
C ILE A 66 -18.73 -7.28 -9.69
N LYS A 67 -17.98 -8.30 -9.26
CA LYS A 67 -17.03 -8.20 -8.13
C LYS A 67 -15.60 -8.18 -8.65
N GLY A 68 -14.79 -7.23 -8.17
CA GLY A 68 -13.41 -7.08 -8.62
C GLY A 68 -12.53 -6.40 -7.57
N THR A 69 -11.22 -6.47 -7.80
CA THR A 69 -10.23 -5.71 -7.02
C THR A 69 -9.88 -4.43 -7.76
N VAL A 70 -9.92 -3.29 -7.09
CA VAL A 70 -9.48 -2.02 -7.66
C VAL A 70 -7.95 -2.01 -7.66
N ILE A 71 -7.36 -1.89 -8.86
CA ILE A 71 -5.91 -1.77 -9.03
C ILE A 71 -5.66 -0.35 -9.56
N ALA A 72 -5.01 0.49 -8.76
CA ALA A 72 -4.49 1.78 -9.22
C ALA A 72 -3.09 1.56 -9.81
N ASN A 73 -2.81 2.17 -10.97
CA ASN A 73 -1.51 2.16 -11.64
C ASN A 73 -0.97 3.58 -11.69
#